data_AF-A0A9X7RFI3-F1
#
_entry.id   AF-A0A9X7RFI3-F1
#
_cell.length_a   1.000
_cell.length_b   1.000
_cell.length_c   1.000
_cell.angle_alpha   90.00
_cell.angle_beta   90.00
_cell.angle_gamma   90.00
#
_symmetry.space_group_name_H-M   'P 1'
#
loop_
_entity.id
_entity.type
_entity.pdbx_description
1 polymer ?
#
loop_
_entity_poly.entity_id
_entity_poly.type
_entity_poly.pdbx_seq_one_letter_code
_entity_poly.pdbx_strand_id
1 'polypeptide(L)'
;MSVSLSEEIAPLLPYLRRYARALAGSQKSGDAYVRACLQALVADQTIIDTSHGVKIGLYRLFHVLWNASVVPPTAHDGTVSIFEQTAQQRLATMAAESRQTLLLSTLEGFSLPETALIIERSEEEVTQLVQDAIAEIDRQTKTDVLIIEDEPLISMDLIQIVESLGHGVTSVARTASDAIAAAKAQTPGLVLADIQLADGSSGIDAVKDILAEMSVPVIFITSFPERLLTGERPEPTFLITKPFNPNTVKAGISQALFFKGAEEVAAA
;
A
#
# COMPACT_ATOMS: atom_id res chain seq x y z
N MET A 1 16.69 -30.85 9.43
CA MET A 1 15.22 -30.93 9.36
C MET A 1 14.81 -29.99 8.24
N SER A 2 14.10 -30.48 7.22
CA SER A 2 13.55 -29.62 6.18
C SER A 2 12.54 -28.66 6.83
N VAL A 3 12.69 -27.37 6.59
CA VAL A 3 11.73 -26.35 7.03
C VAL A 3 10.38 -26.69 6.38
N SER A 4 9.30 -26.60 7.14
CA SER A 4 7.95 -26.83 6.59
C SER A 4 7.52 -25.62 5.75
N LEU A 5 6.67 -25.85 4.74
CA LEU A 5 6.12 -24.78 3.91
C LEU A 5 5.45 -23.67 4.74
N SER A 6 4.80 -24.03 5.85
CA SER A 6 4.20 -23.06 6.78
C SER A 6 5.24 -22.17 7.45
N GLU A 7 6.40 -22.72 7.84
CA GLU A 7 7.49 -21.96 8.45
C GLU A 7 8.17 -21.02 7.44
N GLU A 8 8.17 -21.37 6.15
CA GLU A 8 8.69 -20.50 5.08
C GLU A 8 7.70 -19.38 4.70
N ILE A 9 6.39 -19.66 4.73
CA ILE A 9 5.34 -18.68 4.38
C ILE A 9 5.11 -17.67 5.51
N ALA A 10 5.11 -18.10 6.77
CA ALA A 10 4.81 -17.25 7.92
C ALA A 10 5.54 -15.89 7.92
N PRO A 11 6.88 -15.79 7.73
CA PRO A 11 7.59 -14.51 7.72
C PRO A 11 7.24 -13.63 6.50
N LEU A 12 6.63 -14.18 5.45
CA LEU A 12 6.27 -13.45 4.23
C LEU A 12 4.89 -12.80 4.30
N LEU A 13 4.01 -13.29 5.18
CA LEU A 13 2.62 -12.84 5.29
C LEU A 13 2.45 -11.35 5.62
N PRO A 14 3.25 -10.74 6.52
CA PRO A 14 3.16 -9.30 6.75
C PRO A 14 3.30 -8.50 5.45
N TYR A 15 4.33 -8.81 4.65
CA TYR A 15 4.59 -8.10 3.41
C TYR A 15 3.55 -8.39 2.32
N LEU A 16 3.05 -9.64 2.24
CA LEU A 16 1.93 -9.94 1.35
C LEU A 16 0.67 -9.14 1.71
N ARG A 17 0.38 -8.93 3.01
CA ARG A 17 -0.71 -8.04 3.44
C ARG A 17 -0.44 -6.60 3.01
N ARG A 18 0.76 -6.08 3.20
CA ARG A 18 1.12 -4.72 2.74
C ARG A 18 0.82 -4.55 1.25
N TYR A 19 1.28 -5.49 0.43
CA TYR A 19 1.01 -5.52 -1.00
C TYR A 19 -0.50 -5.57 -1.31
N ALA A 20 -1.22 -6.51 -0.70
CA ALA A 20 -2.65 -6.70 -0.93
C ALA A 20 -3.48 -5.47 -0.52
N ARG A 21 -3.13 -4.81 0.60
CA ARG A 21 -3.78 -3.57 1.06
C ARG A 21 -3.52 -2.41 0.10
N ALA A 22 -2.28 -2.27 -0.39
CA ALA A 22 -1.93 -1.24 -1.36
C ALA A 22 -2.69 -1.43 -2.69
N LEU A 23 -2.88 -2.68 -3.13
CA LEU A 23 -3.69 -3.00 -4.30
C LEU A 23 -5.19 -2.77 -4.10
N ALA A 24 -5.72 -3.16 -2.95
CA ALA A 24 -7.15 -3.10 -2.66
C ALA A 24 -7.62 -1.74 -2.15
N GLY A 25 -6.70 -0.85 -1.78
CA GLY A 25 -7.01 0.47 -1.21
C GLY A 25 -7.59 0.43 0.20
N SER A 26 -7.67 -0.74 0.84
CA SER A 26 -8.17 -0.88 2.21
C SER A 26 -7.56 -2.07 2.95
N GLN A 27 -7.42 -1.92 4.28
CA GLN A 27 -7.02 -3.00 5.17
C GLN A 27 -7.95 -4.22 5.03
N LYS A 28 -9.27 -4.00 5.17
CA LYS A 28 -10.29 -5.06 5.20
C LYS A 28 -10.24 -5.93 3.94
N SER A 29 -10.20 -5.31 2.77
CA SER A 29 -10.18 -6.04 1.50
C SER A 29 -8.84 -6.74 1.27
N GLY A 30 -7.71 -6.05 1.50
CA GLY A 30 -6.38 -6.65 1.33
C GLY A 30 -6.18 -7.89 2.22
N ASP A 31 -6.52 -7.79 3.50
CA ASP A 31 -6.38 -8.91 4.45
C ASP A 31 -7.34 -10.07 4.11
N ALA A 32 -8.50 -9.79 3.52
CA ALA A 32 -9.42 -10.83 3.05
C ALA A 32 -8.85 -11.65 1.89
N TYR A 33 -8.18 -11.02 0.92
CA TYR A 33 -7.50 -11.74 -0.16
C TYR A 33 -6.34 -12.60 0.35
N VAL A 34 -5.54 -12.08 1.29
CA VAL A 34 -4.46 -12.88 1.91
C VAL A 34 -5.01 -14.09 2.65
N ARG A 35 -6.10 -13.92 3.40
CA ARG A 35 -6.77 -15.04 4.08
C ARG A 35 -7.30 -16.08 3.09
N ALA A 36 -7.89 -15.66 1.96
CA ALA A 36 -8.36 -16.59 0.93
C ALA A 36 -7.19 -17.37 0.30
N CYS A 37 -6.06 -16.70 0.05
CA CYS A 37 -4.83 -17.35 -0.41
C CYS A 37 -4.34 -18.42 0.58
N LEU A 38 -4.31 -18.10 1.87
CA LEU A 38 -3.95 -19.05 2.92
C LEU A 38 -4.93 -20.22 3.03
N GLN A 39 -6.23 -19.98 2.90
CA GLN A 39 -7.25 -21.04 2.91
C GLN A 39 -7.06 -22.00 1.74
N ALA A 40 -6.74 -21.49 0.55
CA ALA A 40 -6.42 -22.32 -0.60
C ALA A 40 -5.19 -23.21 -0.34
N LEU A 41 -4.12 -22.65 0.23
CA LEU A 41 -2.91 -23.39 0.59
C LEU A 41 -3.12 -24.47 1.65
N VAL A 42 -3.99 -24.20 2.63
CA VAL A 42 -4.35 -25.19 3.65
C VAL A 42 -5.17 -26.33 3.04
N ALA A 43 -6.06 -26.03 2.09
CA ALA A 43 -6.87 -27.01 1.40
C ALA A 43 -6.03 -27.90 0.46
N ASP A 44 -5.08 -27.31 -0.26
CA ASP A 44 -4.19 -28.03 -1.16
C ASP A 44 -2.84 -27.31 -1.26
N GLN A 45 -1.78 -27.92 -0.70
CA GLN A 45 -0.42 -27.37 -0.77
C GLN A 45 0.24 -27.54 -2.13
N THR A 46 -0.33 -28.32 -3.05
CA THR A 46 0.26 -28.54 -4.39
C THR A 46 -0.01 -27.39 -5.36
N ILE A 47 -0.91 -26.47 -4.99
CA ILE A 47 -1.27 -25.31 -5.81
C ILE A 47 -0.15 -24.25 -5.89
N ILE A 48 0.79 -24.26 -4.96
CA ILE A 48 1.90 -23.29 -4.94
C ILE A 48 3.08 -23.83 -5.73
N ASP A 49 3.48 -23.08 -6.76
CA ASP A 49 4.70 -23.35 -7.51
C ASP A 49 5.91 -22.73 -6.79
N THR A 50 6.72 -23.56 -6.15
CA THR A 50 7.93 -23.13 -5.43
C THR A 50 9.21 -23.29 -6.26
N SER A 51 9.12 -23.54 -7.56
CA SER A 51 10.28 -23.76 -8.45
C SER A 51 11.28 -22.58 -8.43
N HIS A 52 10.78 -21.37 -8.23
CA HIS A 52 11.57 -20.14 -8.13
C HIS A 52 11.60 -19.57 -6.69
N GLY A 53 11.27 -20.41 -5.70
CA GLY A 53 11.23 -20.04 -4.28
C GLY A 53 9.82 -19.72 -3.77
N VAL A 54 9.63 -19.93 -2.47
CA VAL A 54 8.31 -19.80 -1.80
C VAL A 54 7.74 -18.39 -1.90
N LYS A 55 8.58 -17.36 -1.84
CA LYS A 55 8.13 -15.95 -1.97
C LYS A 55 7.46 -15.69 -3.32
N ILE A 56 8.08 -16.11 -4.41
CA ILE A 56 7.52 -15.92 -5.76
C ILE A 56 6.25 -16.74 -5.93
N GLY A 57 6.26 -18.02 -5.51
CA GLY A 57 5.09 -18.88 -5.57
C GLY A 57 3.89 -18.33 -4.81
N LEU A 58 4.12 -17.78 -3.62
CA LEU A 58 3.06 -17.20 -2.77
C LEU A 58 2.42 -15.97 -3.44
N TYR A 59 3.23 -15.07 -3.98
CA TYR A 59 2.72 -13.89 -4.69
C TYR A 59 2.02 -14.28 -6.00
N ARG A 60 2.57 -15.23 -6.77
CA ARG A 60 1.91 -15.76 -7.97
C ARG A 60 0.53 -16.34 -7.66
N LEU A 61 0.42 -17.17 -6.62
CA LEU A 61 -0.86 -17.71 -6.18
C LEU A 61 -1.85 -16.60 -5.79
N PHE A 62 -1.38 -15.58 -5.07
CA PHE A 62 -2.19 -14.41 -4.76
C PHE A 62 -2.73 -13.75 -6.03
N HIS A 63 -1.91 -13.55 -7.07
CA HIS A 63 -2.34 -12.96 -8.34
C HIS A 63 -3.35 -13.82 -9.10
N VAL A 64 -3.19 -15.15 -9.10
CA VAL A 64 -4.16 -16.08 -9.69
C VAL A 64 -5.53 -15.89 -9.03
N LEU A 65 -5.58 -15.83 -7.69
CA LEU A 65 -6.82 -15.63 -6.95
C LEU A 65 -7.39 -14.22 -7.11
N TRP A 66 -6.52 -13.20 -7.13
CA TRP A 66 -6.89 -11.80 -7.33
C TRP A 66 -7.57 -11.60 -8.69
N ASN A 67 -6.96 -12.12 -9.76
CA ASN A 67 -7.47 -11.99 -11.13
C ASN A 67 -8.71 -12.86 -11.39
N ALA A 68 -8.85 -13.99 -10.68
CA ALA A 68 -10.04 -14.84 -10.76
C ALA A 68 -11.26 -14.25 -10.03
N SER A 69 -11.05 -13.32 -9.10
CA SER A 69 -12.10 -12.78 -8.23
C SER A 69 -12.72 -11.51 -8.81
N VAL A 70 -13.97 -11.56 -9.25
CA VAL A 70 -14.77 -10.37 -9.61
C VAL A 70 -15.23 -9.58 -8.36
N VAL A 71 -15.22 -10.23 -7.19
CA VAL A 71 -15.64 -9.68 -5.90
C VAL A 71 -14.70 -10.23 -4.81
N PRO A 72 -14.22 -9.44 -3.84
CA PRO A 72 -13.46 -9.96 -2.72
C PRO A 72 -14.25 -11.06 -2.00
N PRO A 73 -13.63 -12.19 -1.61
CA PRO A 73 -14.33 -13.23 -0.87
C PRO A 73 -14.91 -12.61 0.41
N THR A 74 -16.23 -12.59 0.49
CA THR A 74 -16.96 -11.86 1.53
C THR A 74 -16.53 -12.34 2.90
N ALA A 75 -15.86 -11.47 3.67
CA ALA A 75 -15.82 -11.62 5.11
C ALA A 75 -17.28 -11.61 5.60
N HIS A 76 -17.67 -12.62 6.38
CA HIS A 76 -18.96 -12.64 7.06
C HIS A 76 -19.08 -11.43 7.99
N ASP A 77 -19.55 -10.31 7.45
CA ASP A 77 -20.53 -9.41 8.05
C ASP A 77 -20.92 -8.37 7.00
N GLY A 78 -22.22 -8.31 6.71
CA GLY A 78 -22.81 -7.58 5.60
C GLY A 78 -22.67 -6.07 5.77
N THR A 79 -21.89 -5.47 4.88
CA THR A 79 -22.07 -4.16 4.20
C THR A 79 -20.73 -3.88 3.51
N VAL A 80 -20.53 -4.44 2.33
CA VAL A 80 -19.55 -3.91 1.37
C VAL A 80 -20.28 -2.78 0.66
N SER A 81 -19.75 -1.56 0.76
CA SER A 81 -20.40 -0.39 0.18
C SER A 81 -20.47 -0.55 -1.34
N ILE A 82 -21.59 -0.20 -1.96
CA ILE A 82 -21.77 -0.18 -3.43
C ILE A 82 -20.64 0.66 -4.10
N PHE A 83 -20.05 1.60 -3.35
CA PHE A 83 -18.91 2.40 -3.78
C PHE A 83 -17.60 1.61 -3.85
N GLU A 84 -17.34 0.68 -2.92
CA GLU A 84 -16.17 -0.23 -2.99
C GLU A 84 -16.26 -1.13 -4.24
N GLN A 85 -17.49 -1.57 -4.58
CA GLN A 85 -17.75 -2.38 -5.78
C GLN A 85 -17.55 -1.58 -7.08
N THR A 86 -17.93 -0.30 -7.07
CA THR A 86 -17.76 0.59 -8.24
C THR A 86 -16.30 0.99 -8.47
N ALA A 87 -15.54 1.24 -7.40
CA ALA A 87 -14.10 1.45 -7.46
C ALA A 87 -13.37 0.19 -7.96
N GLN A 88 -13.80 -1.00 -7.52
CA GLN A 88 -13.29 -2.30 -7.98
C GLN A 88 -13.58 -2.57 -9.47
N GLN A 89 -14.76 -2.21 -9.97
CA GLN A 89 -15.10 -2.35 -11.40
C GLN A 89 -14.33 -1.39 -12.30
N ARG A 90 -13.95 -0.18 -11.84
CA ARG A 90 -13.11 0.76 -12.60
C ARG A 90 -11.62 0.39 -12.62
N LEU A 91 -11.17 -0.48 -11.70
CA LEU A 91 -9.80 -0.97 -11.63
C LEU A 91 -9.48 -1.99 -12.74
N ALA A 92 -10.46 -2.78 -13.17
CA ALA A 92 -10.34 -3.61 -14.37
C ALA A 92 -10.48 -2.69 -15.60
N THR A 93 -9.46 -2.45 -16.41
CA THR A 93 -9.07 -3.44 -17.42
C THR A 93 -7.68 -3.24 -18.01
N MET A 94 -6.92 -2.20 -17.63
CA MET A 94 -5.51 -2.04 -18.05
C MET A 94 -4.64 -1.33 -17.00
N ALA A 95 -5.18 -0.35 -16.27
CA ALA A 95 -4.49 0.35 -15.18
C ALA A 95 -4.23 -0.53 -13.93
N ALA A 96 -4.85 -1.70 -13.83
CA ALA A 96 -4.60 -2.66 -12.75
C ALA A 96 -3.28 -3.42 -12.90
N GLU A 97 -2.90 -3.88 -14.11
CA GLU A 97 -1.66 -4.65 -14.30
C GLU A 97 -0.43 -3.75 -14.13
N SER A 98 -0.40 -2.57 -14.76
CA SER A 98 0.70 -1.61 -14.60
C SER A 98 0.96 -1.27 -13.12
N ARG A 99 -0.11 -1.10 -12.34
CA ARG A 99 -0.05 -0.88 -10.90
C ARG A 99 0.48 -2.08 -10.14
N GLN A 100 -0.02 -3.28 -10.44
CA GLN A 100 0.45 -4.53 -9.84
C GLN A 100 1.96 -4.67 -10.01
N THR A 101 2.45 -4.47 -11.24
CA THR A 101 3.87 -4.53 -11.61
C THR A 101 4.69 -3.47 -10.88
N LEU A 102 4.19 -2.24 -10.81
CA LEU A 102 4.87 -1.17 -10.09
C LEU A 102 4.99 -1.49 -8.59
N LEU A 103 3.93 -1.96 -7.96
CA LEU A 103 3.95 -2.27 -6.52
C LEU A 103 4.84 -3.48 -6.21
N LEU A 104 4.83 -4.52 -7.06
CA LEU A 104 5.74 -5.67 -6.89
C LEU A 104 7.20 -5.23 -6.92
N SER A 105 7.55 -4.38 -7.89
CA SER A 105 8.94 -3.94 -8.05
C SER A 105 9.37 -2.90 -7.02
N THR A 106 8.54 -1.90 -6.73
CA THR A 106 8.93 -0.76 -5.89
C THR A 106 8.60 -0.94 -4.42
N LEU A 107 7.47 -1.57 -4.07
CA LEU A 107 7.04 -1.75 -2.68
C LEU A 107 7.58 -3.06 -2.10
N GLU A 108 7.47 -4.15 -2.86
CA GLU A 108 7.86 -5.50 -2.42
C GLU A 108 9.29 -5.90 -2.82
N GLY A 109 9.94 -5.05 -3.62
CA GLY A 109 11.36 -5.14 -3.96
C GLY A 109 11.69 -6.32 -4.89
N PHE A 110 10.72 -6.84 -5.65
CA PHE A 110 10.99 -7.85 -6.66
C PHE A 110 11.73 -7.24 -7.86
N SER A 111 12.69 -7.97 -8.40
CA SER A 111 13.30 -7.62 -9.68
C SER A 111 12.29 -7.76 -10.82
N LEU A 112 12.59 -7.17 -11.99
CA LEU A 112 11.72 -7.30 -13.17
C LEU A 112 11.53 -8.76 -13.62
N PRO A 113 12.57 -9.63 -13.64
CA PRO A 113 12.38 -11.06 -13.92
C PRO A 113 11.49 -11.78 -12.91
N GLU A 114 11.64 -11.50 -11.61
CA GLU A 114 10.78 -12.11 -10.58
C GLU A 114 9.33 -11.61 -10.70
N THR A 115 9.15 -10.33 -11.01
CA THR A 115 7.83 -9.74 -11.25
C THR A 115 7.16 -10.42 -12.45
N ALA A 116 7.90 -10.67 -13.53
CA ALA A 116 7.42 -11.38 -14.72
C ALA A 116 6.91 -12.79 -14.40
N LEU A 117 7.61 -13.52 -13.52
CA LEU A 117 7.18 -14.82 -13.02
C LEU A 117 5.90 -14.72 -12.17
N ILE A 118 5.74 -13.67 -11.37
CA ILE A 118 4.58 -13.48 -10.48
C ILE A 118 3.31 -13.18 -11.29
N ILE A 119 3.39 -12.29 -12.28
CA ILE A 119 2.22 -11.86 -13.08
C ILE A 119 2.02 -12.66 -14.37
N GLU A 120 2.89 -13.65 -14.64
CA GLU A 120 2.85 -14.51 -15.82
C GLU A 120 2.90 -13.71 -17.13
N ARG A 121 3.93 -12.88 -17.25
CA ARG A 121 4.25 -12.05 -18.42
C ARG A 121 5.71 -12.19 -18.80
N SER A 122 6.09 -11.67 -19.96
CA SER A 122 7.49 -11.51 -20.34
C SER A 122 8.14 -10.32 -19.62
N GLU A 123 9.47 -10.33 -19.51
CA GLU A 123 10.23 -9.22 -18.93
C GLU A 123 10.07 -7.91 -19.72
N GLU A 124 9.89 -8.01 -21.04
CA GLU A 124 9.63 -6.87 -21.92
C GLU A 124 8.28 -6.22 -21.59
N GLU A 125 7.23 -7.04 -21.45
CA GLU A 125 5.90 -6.57 -21.03
C GLU A 125 5.94 -5.94 -19.64
N VAL A 126 6.63 -6.56 -18.68
CA VAL A 126 6.80 -6.01 -17.32
C VAL A 126 7.49 -4.65 -17.37
N THR A 127 8.55 -4.52 -18.18
CA THR A 127 9.28 -3.26 -18.33
C THR A 127 8.36 -2.16 -18.86
N GLN A 128 7.56 -2.47 -19.89
CA GLN A 128 6.59 -1.54 -20.44
C GLN A 128 5.51 -1.16 -19.42
N LEU A 129 4.97 -2.14 -18.69
CA LEU A 129 3.97 -1.93 -17.64
C LEU A 129 4.49 -1.00 -16.52
N VAL A 130 5.75 -1.14 -16.11
CA VAL A 130 6.38 -0.23 -15.13
C VAL A 130 6.50 1.18 -15.69
N GLN A 131 6.94 1.33 -16.94
CA GLN A 131 7.05 2.64 -17.59
C GLN A 131 5.69 3.32 -17.72
N ASP A 132 4.67 2.58 -18.14
CA ASP A 132 3.29 3.07 -18.26
C ASP A 132 2.74 3.50 -16.90
N ALA A 133 3.00 2.71 -15.85
CA ALA A 133 2.62 3.05 -14.49
C ALA A 133 3.27 4.36 -14.06
N ILE A 134 4.59 4.48 -14.19
CA ILE A 134 5.33 5.69 -13.80
C ILE A 134 4.83 6.92 -14.57
N ALA A 135 4.61 6.79 -15.88
CA ALA A 135 4.10 7.89 -16.70
C ALA A 135 2.68 8.32 -16.29
N GLU A 136 1.84 7.38 -15.84
CA GLU A 136 0.53 7.69 -15.29
C GLU A 136 0.63 8.40 -13.94
N ILE A 137 1.56 8.00 -13.07
CA ILE A 137 1.84 8.70 -11.81
C ILE A 137 2.25 10.16 -12.09
N ASP A 138 3.12 10.38 -13.06
CA ASP A 138 3.63 11.72 -13.39
C ASP A 138 2.54 12.62 -14.00
N ARG A 139 1.45 12.05 -14.50
CA ARG A 139 0.26 12.80 -14.95
C ARG A 139 -0.69 13.18 -13.82
N GLN A 140 -0.53 12.62 -12.62
CA GLN A 140 -1.42 12.92 -11.48
C GLN A 140 -1.25 14.36 -11.00
N THR A 141 -2.34 14.93 -10.49
CA THR A 141 -2.38 16.32 -10.05
C THR A 141 -1.49 16.54 -8.83
N LYS A 142 -0.73 17.63 -8.86
CA LYS A 142 0.06 18.12 -7.72
C LYS A 142 -0.82 18.22 -6.46
N THR A 143 -0.35 17.62 -5.36
CA THR A 143 -0.98 17.74 -4.05
C THR A 143 -0.05 18.44 -3.06
N ASP A 144 -0.65 18.99 -2.02
CA ASP A 144 0.03 19.52 -0.84
C ASP A 144 0.10 18.43 0.23
N VAL A 145 1.28 18.23 0.81
CA VAL A 145 1.60 17.14 1.74
C VAL A 145 1.89 17.71 3.12
N LEU A 146 1.28 17.14 4.15
CA LEU A 146 1.69 17.33 5.55
C LEU A 146 2.61 16.17 5.94
N ILE A 147 3.77 16.48 6.50
CA ILE A 147 4.71 15.49 7.01
C ILE A 147 4.65 15.53 8.55
N ILE A 148 4.45 14.38 9.19
CA ILE A 148 4.52 14.21 10.64
C ILE A 148 5.75 13.34 10.93
N GLU A 149 6.84 13.98 11.33
CA GLU A 149 8.16 13.35 11.53
C GLU A 149 9.00 14.26 12.43
N ASP A 150 9.51 13.72 13.51
CA ASP A 150 10.31 14.46 14.49
C ASP A 150 11.81 14.42 14.19
N GLU A 151 12.30 13.40 13.49
CA GLU A 151 13.71 13.28 13.12
C GLU A 151 14.06 14.22 11.95
N PRO A 152 14.92 15.24 12.14
CA PRO A 152 15.16 16.26 11.12
C PRO A 152 15.70 15.70 9.80
N LEU A 153 16.63 14.74 9.85
CA LEU A 153 17.21 14.14 8.64
C LEU A 153 16.15 13.37 7.84
N ILE A 154 15.29 12.62 8.53
CA ILE A 154 14.23 11.84 7.91
C ILE A 154 13.19 12.76 7.27
N SER A 155 12.80 13.84 7.98
CA SER A 155 11.89 14.84 7.43
C SER A 155 12.48 15.56 6.20
N MET A 156 13.78 15.86 6.20
CA MET A 156 14.47 16.47 5.05
C MET A 156 14.48 15.54 3.83
N ASP A 157 14.77 14.25 4.03
CA ASP A 157 14.73 13.26 2.95
C ASP A 157 13.31 13.15 2.36
N LEU A 158 12.27 13.11 3.21
CA LEU A 158 10.88 13.08 2.76
C LEU A 158 10.50 14.34 1.98
N ILE A 159 10.89 15.53 2.43
CA ILE A 159 10.65 16.78 1.70
C ILE A 159 11.24 16.69 0.30
N GLN A 160 12.52 16.31 0.20
CA GLN A 160 13.21 16.21 -1.09
C GLN A 160 12.51 15.24 -2.04
N ILE A 161 12.10 14.08 -1.53
CA ILE A 161 11.37 13.09 -2.33
C ILE A 161 10.04 13.68 -2.77
N VAL A 162 9.22 14.20 -1.85
CA VAL A 162 7.90 14.78 -2.16
C VAL A 162 8.00 15.91 -3.19
N GLU A 163 8.94 16.83 -3.02
CA GLU A 163 9.16 17.95 -3.95
C GLU A 163 9.67 17.48 -5.32
N SER A 164 10.55 16.47 -5.37
CA SER A 164 11.04 15.89 -6.63
C SER A 164 9.94 15.22 -7.45
N LEU A 165 8.86 14.78 -6.79
CA LEU A 165 7.65 14.24 -7.42
C LEU A 165 6.67 15.35 -7.87
N GLY A 166 7.05 16.61 -7.68
CA GLY A 166 6.26 17.78 -8.07
C GLY A 166 5.21 18.20 -7.04
N HIS A 167 5.07 17.48 -5.92
CA HIS A 167 4.17 17.82 -4.82
C HIS A 167 4.69 19.00 -3.98
N GLY A 168 3.80 19.65 -3.23
CA GLY A 168 4.16 20.69 -2.26
C GLY A 168 4.22 20.12 -0.85
N VAL A 169 5.09 20.66 0.01
CA VAL A 169 5.04 20.38 1.46
C VAL A 169 4.42 21.59 2.16
N THR A 170 3.30 21.38 2.83
CA THR A 170 2.60 22.43 3.59
C THR A 170 3.37 22.81 4.85
N SER A 171 3.77 21.78 5.61
CA SER A 171 4.44 21.90 6.90
C SER A 171 5.00 20.55 7.33
N VAL A 172 5.91 20.61 8.29
CA VAL A 172 6.46 19.46 8.99
C VAL A 172 6.10 19.60 10.46
N ALA A 173 5.28 18.68 10.96
CA ALA A 173 4.91 18.58 12.36
C ALA A 173 5.81 17.57 13.08
N ARG A 174 6.27 17.92 14.28
CA ARG A 174 7.15 17.07 15.09
C ARG A 174 6.44 16.41 16.28
N THR A 175 5.21 16.84 16.55
CA THR A 175 4.38 16.33 17.63
C THR A 175 2.95 16.13 17.13
N ALA A 176 2.17 15.31 17.82
CA ALA A 176 0.76 15.11 17.49
C ALA A 176 -0.03 16.44 17.51
N SER A 177 0.21 17.30 18.49
CA SER A 177 -0.44 18.61 18.60
C SER A 177 -0.10 19.53 17.44
N ASP A 178 1.16 19.55 17.01
CA ASP A 178 1.59 20.37 15.87
C ASP A 178 0.93 19.88 14.57
N ALA A 179 0.81 18.56 14.41
CA ALA A 179 0.19 17.95 13.23
C ALA A 179 -1.29 18.34 13.10
N ILE A 180 -2.03 18.25 14.20
CA ILE A 180 -3.44 18.63 14.25
C ILE A 180 -3.60 20.13 13.96
N ALA A 181 -2.77 20.98 14.58
CA ALA A 181 -2.81 22.42 14.36
C ALA A 181 -2.48 22.79 12.89
N ALA A 182 -1.46 22.15 12.30
CA ALA A 182 -1.06 22.35 10.92
C ALA A 182 -2.16 21.93 9.93
N ALA A 183 -2.75 20.75 10.13
CA ALA A 183 -3.85 20.25 9.28
C ALA A 183 -5.08 21.17 9.31
N LYS A 184 -5.37 21.80 10.46
CA LYS A 184 -6.46 22.78 10.61
C LYS A 184 -6.13 24.12 9.97
N ALA A 185 -4.88 24.55 10.02
CA ALA A 185 -4.44 25.81 9.42
C ALA A 185 -4.46 25.75 7.89
N GLN A 186 -4.05 24.62 7.32
CA GLN A 186 -4.10 24.34 5.89
C GLN A 186 -4.43 22.87 5.68
N THR A 187 -5.61 22.58 5.12
CA THR A 187 -6.03 21.21 4.82
C THR A 187 -5.08 20.56 3.82
N PRO A 188 -4.31 19.53 4.21
CA PRO A 188 -3.40 18.86 3.30
C PRO A 188 -4.18 17.95 2.35
N GLY A 189 -3.64 17.74 1.15
CA GLY A 189 -4.19 16.77 0.21
C GLY A 189 -3.71 15.34 0.48
N LEU A 190 -2.62 15.17 1.25
CA LEU A 190 -2.04 13.91 1.71
C LEU A 190 -1.29 14.11 3.04
N VAL A 191 -1.32 13.12 3.93
CA VAL A 191 -0.47 13.07 5.14
C VAL A 191 0.55 11.93 5.03
N LEU A 192 1.82 12.22 5.28
CA LEU A 192 2.86 11.23 5.54
C LEU A 192 3.18 11.27 7.03
N ALA A 193 3.02 10.16 7.74
CA ALA A 193 3.15 10.15 9.20
C ALA A 193 4.06 9.03 9.70
N ASP A 194 5.09 9.37 10.48
CA ASP A 194 5.71 8.38 11.36
C ASP A 194 4.67 7.89 12.39
N ILE A 195 4.79 6.63 12.75
CA ILE A 195 3.99 5.98 13.78
C ILE A 195 4.49 6.31 15.19
N GLN A 196 5.80 6.49 15.38
CA GLN A 196 6.40 6.79 16.67
C GLN A 196 7.08 8.16 16.62
N LEU A 197 6.72 9.06 17.54
CA LEU A 197 7.34 10.38 17.67
C LEU A 197 8.19 10.44 18.94
N ALA A 198 9.28 11.22 18.95
CA ALA A 198 10.22 11.28 20.09
C ALA A 198 9.62 11.78 21.41
N ASP A 199 8.50 12.51 21.39
CA ASP A 199 7.79 12.93 22.60
C ASP A 199 6.98 11.78 23.25
N GLY A 200 7.02 10.58 22.65
CA GLY A 200 6.27 9.40 23.07
C GLY A 200 4.82 9.40 22.62
N SER A 201 4.38 10.43 21.88
CA SER A 201 3.07 10.44 21.25
C SER A 201 3.03 9.52 20.03
N SER A 202 1.85 9.05 19.66
CA SER A 202 1.66 8.22 18.49
C SER A 202 1.19 9.06 17.30
N GLY A 203 1.91 8.98 16.18
CA GLY A 203 1.42 9.58 14.94
C GLY A 203 0.14 8.91 14.41
N ILE A 204 -0.15 7.66 14.83
CA ILE A 204 -1.45 7.01 14.56
C ILE A 204 -2.58 7.78 15.25
N ASP A 205 -2.39 8.18 16.51
CA ASP A 205 -3.39 8.95 17.25
C ASP A 205 -3.55 10.35 16.67
N ALA A 206 -2.44 11.01 16.30
CA ALA A 206 -2.48 12.31 15.63
C ALA A 206 -3.27 12.25 14.32
N VAL A 207 -3.00 11.23 13.50
CA VAL A 207 -3.74 10.97 12.26
C VAL A 207 -5.21 10.70 12.53
N LYS A 208 -5.54 9.90 13.54
CA LYS A 208 -6.93 9.59 13.88
C LYS A 208 -7.71 10.86 14.22
N ASP A 209 -7.11 11.77 14.97
CA ASP A 209 -7.73 13.05 15.32
C ASP A 209 -7.90 13.95 14.09
N ILE A 210 -6.91 13.98 13.17
CA ILE A 210 -7.04 14.67 11.88
C ILE A 210 -8.21 14.08 11.07
N LEU A 211 -8.28 12.76 10.95
CA LEU A 211 -9.31 12.05 10.17
C LEU A 211 -10.72 12.17 10.78
N ALA A 212 -10.84 12.51 12.06
CA ALA A 212 -12.13 12.79 12.69
C ALA A 212 -12.74 14.11 12.18
N GLU A 213 -11.93 15.03 11.67
CA GLU A 213 -12.36 16.37 11.22
C GLU A 213 -12.31 16.54 9.70
N MET A 214 -11.48 15.77 8.99
CA MET A 214 -11.33 15.87 7.53
C MET A 214 -11.02 14.53 6.86
N SER A 215 -11.45 14.38 5.60
CA SER A 215 -11.07 13.23 4.78
C SER A 215 -9.80 13.52 4.01
N VAL A 216 -8.69 12.90 4.42
CA VAL A 216 -7.38 13.02 3.76
C VAL A 216 -6.72 11.64 3.67
N PRO A 217 -6.14 11.26 2.52
CA PRO A 217 -5.36 10.03 2.45
C PRO A 217 -4.13 10.11 3.36
N VAL A 218 -3.79 8.99 3.98
CA VAL A 218 -2.66 8.90 4.90
C VAL A 218 -1.77 7.72 4.54
N ILE A 219 -0.47 7.97 4.53
CA ILE A 219 0.56 6.95 4.42
C ILE A 219 1.38 6.96 5.70
N PHE A 220 1.44 5.81 6.35
CA PHE A 220 2.25 5.65 7.54
C PHE A 220 3.67 5.21 7.17
N ILE A 221 4.63 5.61 8.00
CA ILE A 221 6.05 5.35 7.83
C ILE A 221 6.55 4.67 9.11
N THR A 222 7.36 3.61 8.96
CA THR A 222 7.95 2.93 10.12
C THR A 222 9.19 2.10 9.78
N SER A 223 10.04 1.88 10.78
CA SER A 223 11.16 0.93 10.70
C SER A 223 10.74 -0.53 10.97
N PHE A 224 9.52 -0.77 11.49
CA PHE A 224 9.03 -2.11 11.87
C PHE A 224 7.64 -2.40 11.28
N PRO A 225 7.53 -2.51 9.95
CA PRO A 225 6.25 -2.64 9.27
C PRO A 225 5.46 -3.88 9.70
N GLU A 226 6.15 -4.98 10.03
CA GLU A 226 5.55 -6.26 10.41
C GLU A 226 4.63 -6.17 11.65
N ARG A 227 4.84 -5.19 12.53
CA ARG A 227 4.01 -4.95 13.72
C ARG A 227 2.62 -4.38 13.41
N LEU A 228 2.44 -3.92 12.17
CA LEU A 228 1.24 -3.25 11.66
C LEU A 228 0.66 -3.98 10.44
N LEU A 229 1.12 -5.21 10.22
CA LEU A 229 0.70 -6.08 9.13
C LEU A 229 0.29 -7.45 9.70
N THR A 230 -0.31 -7.44 10.90
CA THR A 230 -0.79 -8.66 11.57
C THR A 230 -2.11 -9.12 10.97
N GLY A 231 -2.97 -8.18 10.58
CA GLY A 231 -4.34 -8.44 10.13
C GLY A 231 -5.31 -8.82 11.26
N GLU A 232 -4.94 -8.60 12.52
CA GLU A 232 -5.73 -9.01 13.70
C GLU A 232 -6.47 -7.84 14.38
N ARG A 233 -6.13 -6.61 14.01
CA ARG A 233 -6.64 -5.37 14.60
C ARG A 233 -6.70 -4.26 13.54
N PRO A 234 -7.34 -3.11 13.80
CA PRO A 234 -7.22 -1.96 12.91
C PRO A 234 -5.76 -1.55 12.70
N GLU A 235 -5.32 -1.48 11.45
CA GLU A 235 -3.96 -1.19 11.03
C GLU A 235 -3.94 -0.32 9.76
N PRO A 236 -2.84 0.42 9.50
CA PRO A 236 -2.68 1.19 8.28
C PRO A 236 -2.91 0.41 6.98
N THR A 237 -3.57 1.08 6.02
CA THR A 237 -3.70 0.60 4.63
C THR A 237 -2.40 0.78 3.86
N PHE A 238 -1.83 1.99 3.88
CA PHE A 238 -0.59 2.33 3.16
C PHE A 238 0.55 2.48 4.15
N LEU A 239 1.63 1.75 3.90
CA LEU A 239 2.79 1.68 4.79
C LEU A 239 4.09 1.69 3.99
N ILE A 240 5.00 2.59 4.36
CA ILE A 240 6.35 2.69 3.78
C ILE A 240 7.37 2.37 4.87
N THR A 241 8.39 1.61 4.50
CA THR A 241 9.46 1.19 5.40
C THR A 241 10.64 2.17 5.35
N LYS A 242 11.19 2.52 6.52
CA LYS A 242 12.47 3.24 6.63
C LYS A 242 13.64 2.23 6.49
N PRO A 243 14.78 2.59 5.87
CA PRO A 243 15.06 3.85 5.16
C PRO A 243 14.34 3.95 3.81
N PHE A 244 14.10 5.17 3.34
CA PHE A 244 13.27 5.41 2.16
C PHE A 244 13.97 5.02 0.86
N ASN A 245 13.25 4.28 0.03
CA ASN A 245 13.50 4.25 -1.41
C ASN A 245 12.53 5.26 -2.06
N PRO A 246 13.02 6.28 -2.80
CA PRO A 246 12.18 7.28 -3.46
C PRO A 246 11.09 6.68 -4.35
N ASN A 247 11.37 5.56 -5.02
CA ASN A 247 10.39 4.88 -5.87
C ASN A 247 9.25 4.26 -5.05
N THR A 248 9.55 3.72 -3.86
CA THR A 248 8.53 3.20 -2.94
C THR A 248 7.64 4.32 -2.42
N VAL A 249 8.22 5.48 -2.09
CA VAL A 249 7.46 6.67 -1.67
C VAL A 249 6.57 7.16 -2.80
N LYS A 250 7.12 7.28 -4.02
CA LYS A 250 6.37 7.64 -5.23
C LYS A 250 5.17 6.74 -5.46
N ALA A 251 5.38 5.42 -5.42
CA ALA A 251 4.32 4.44 -5.61
C ALA A 251 3.26 4.55 -4.50
N GLY A 252 3.69 4.69 -3.24
CA GLY A 252 2.78 4.86 -2.09
C GLY A 252 1.91 6.11 -2.22
N ILE A 253 2.51 7.26 -2.52
CA ILE A 253 1.81 8.54 -2.74
C ILE A 253 0.78 8.40 -3.85
N SER A 254 1.20 7.84 -4.99
CA SER A 254 0.28 7.67 -6.12
C SER A 254 -0.89 6.74 -5.81
N GLN A 255 -0.66 5.65 -5.08
CA GLN A 255 -1.76 4.77 -4.66
C GLN A 255 -2.75 5.51 -3.76
N ALA A 256 -2.25 6.23 -2.76
CA ALA A 256 -3.09 6.94 -1.82
C ALA A 256 -3.93 8.03 -2.52
N LEU A 257 -3.35 8.76 -3.47
CA LEU A 257 -4.06 9.77 -4.26
C LEU A 257 -5.05 9.17 -5.26
N PHE A 258 -4.71 8.04 -5.88
CA PHE A 258 -5.61 7.34 -6.79
C PHE A 258 -6.91 6.93 -6.09
N PHE A 259 -6.83 6.36 -4.89
CA PHE A 259 -8.02 5.92 -4.16
C PHE A 259 -8.86 7.09 -3.62
N LYS A 260 -8.23 8.21 -3.24
CA LYS A 260 -8.96 9.45 -2.91
C LYS A 260 -9.84 9.93 -4.06
N GLY A 261 -9.29 10.01 -5.27
CA GLY A 261 -10.05 10.44 -6.45
C GLY A 261 -11.19 9.47 -6.81
N ALA A 262 -11.03 8.17 -6.54
CA ALA A 262 -12.08 7.19 -6.75
C ALA A 262 -13.27 7.38 -5.77
N GLU A 263 -12.99 7.73 -4.51
CA GLU A 263 -14.01 8.05 -3.50
C GLU A 263 -14.76 9.36 -3.80
N GLU A 264 -14.05 10.40 -4.25
CA GLU A 264 -14.67 11.69 -4.61
C GLU A 264 -15.59 11.59 -5.84
N VAL A 265 -15.20 10.84 -6.88
CA VAL A 265 -16.05 10.61 -8.07
C VAL A 265 -17.23 9.68 -7.76
N ALA A 266 -17.08 8.81 -6.77
CA ALA A 266 -18.17 7.97 -6.27
C ALA A 266 -19.20 8.77 -5.46
N ALA A 267 -18.76 9.80 -4.72
CA ALA A 267 -19.63 10.63 -3.88
C ALA A 267 -20.37 11.77 -4.63
N ALA A 268 -20.00 12.05 -5.89
CA ALA A 268 -20.59 13.07 -6.76
C ALA A 268 -21.71 12.53 -7.65
#